data_AF-A0A9X2K2Z7-F1
#
_entry.id   AF-A0A9X2K2Z7-F1
#
_cell.length_a   1.000
_cell.length_b   1.000
_cell.length_c   1.000
_cell.angle_alpha   90.00
_cell.angle_beta   90.00
_cell.angle_gamma   90.00
#
_symmetry.space_group_name_H-M   'P 1'
#
loop_
_entity.id
_entity.type
_entity.pdbx_description
1 polymer ?
#
loop_
_entity_poly.entity_id
_entity_poly.type
_entity_poly.pdbx_seq_one_letter_code
_entity_poly.pdbx_strand_id
1 'polypeptide(L)'
;MVLLGGVALAVGAFALFYRGPGQPFIRGYVSDVGATMLVYALLGLLWRTSAAHRTLATAAIAAAVEIYQIVGMTPPGFGGVLVGAFPDPWDLVAYAIGVVAALAWERRWIRSGDQAG
;
A
#
# COMPACT_ATOMS: atom_id res chain seq x y z
N MET A 1 8.07 7.58 -9.34
CA MET A 1 6.78 6.88 -9.21
C MET A 1 6.80 5.49 -9.85
N VAL A 2 7.22 5.34 -11.11
CA VAL A 2 7.32 4.00 -11.76
C VAL A 2 8.14 2.99 -10.95
N LEU A 3 9.34 3.37 -10.48
CA LEU A 3 10.18 2.50 -9.62
C LEU A 3 9.48 2.09 -8.32
N LEU A 4 8.82 3.03 -7.65
CA LEU A 4 8.07 2.77 -6.41
C LEU A 4 6.93 1.77 -6.68
N GLY A 5 6.19 1.96 -7.78
CA GLY A 5 5.16 1.02 -8.21
C GLY A 5 5.72 -0.37 -8.53
N GLY A 6 6.88 -0.44 -9.20
CA GLY A 6 7.57 -1.70 -9.47
C GLY A 6 7.99 -2.45 -8.20
N VAL A 7 8.54 -1.73 -7.21
CA VAL A 7 8.87 -2.29 -5.89
C VAL A 7 7.61 -2.78 -5.18
N ALA A 8 6.54 -1.98 -5.19
CA ALA A 8 5.27 -2.35 -4.58
C ALA A 8 4.68 -3.64 -5.19
N LEU A 9 4.73 -3.78 -6.52
CA LEU A 9 4.33 -5.01 -7.21
C LEU A 9 5.21 -6.21 -6.83
N ALA A 10 6.52 -6.03 -6.72
CA ALA A 10 7.43 -7.08 -6.29
C ALA A 10 7.15 -7.53 -4.85
N VAL A 11 6.86 -6.60 -3.94
CA VAL A 11 6.46 -6.88 -2.55
C VAL A 11 5.14 -7.66 -2.52
N GLY A 12 4.13 -7.22 -3.27
CA GLY A 12 2.85 -7.92 -3.38
C GLY A 12 3.01 -9.34 -3.96
N ALA A 13 3.80 -9.49 -5.02
CA ALA A 13 4.10 -10.80 -5.60
C ALA A 13 4.81 -11.71 -4.58
N PHE A 14 5.82 -11.21 -3.88
CA PHE A 14 6.49 -11.94 -2.82
C PHE A 14 5.49 -12.41 -1.75
N ALA A 15 4.64 -11.52 -1.25
CA ALA A 15 3.63 -11.86 -0.24
C ALA A 15 2.65 -12.95 -0.71
N LEU A 16 2.27 -12.93 -1.99
CA LEU A 16 1.38 -13.93 -2.58
C LEU A 16 2.04 -15.31 -2.77
N PHE A 17 3.30 -15.34 -3.18
CA PHE A 17 4.02 -16.59 -3.47
C PHE A 17 4.77 -17.17 -2.27
N TYR A 18 4.92 -16.42 -1.19
CA TYR A 18 5.58 -16.90 0.01
C TYR A 18 4.78 -18.04 0.68
N ARG A 19 5.47 -19.16 0.93
CA ARG A 19 4.92 -20.37 1.58
C ARG A 19 5.71 -20.79 2.82
N GLY A 20 6.61 -19.94 3.30
CA GLY A 20 7.46 -20.23 4.45
C GLY A 20 6.79 -19.95 5.80
N PRO A 21 7.56 -20.00 6.91
CA PRO A 21 7.03 -19.68 8.25
C PRO A 21 6.48 -18.25 8.32
N GLY A 22 5.38 -18.06 9.05
CA GLY A 22 4.72 -16.76 9.15
C GLY A 22 3.92 -16.35 7.92
N GLN A 23 3.60 -17.29 7.02
CA GLN A 23 2.83 -17.00 5.80
C GLN A 23 1.55 -16.18 6.03
N PRO A 24 0.69 -16.45 7.04
CA PRO A 24 -0.51 -15.64 7.24
C PRO A 24 -0.20 -14.16 7.50
N PHE A 25 0.83 -13.89 8.30
CA PHE A 25 1.29 -12.53 8.60
C PHE A 25 1.83 -11.82 7.36
N ILE A 26 2.66 -12.51 6.58
CA ILE A 26 3.23 -11.96 5.35
C ILE A 26 2.12 -11.67 4.33
N ARG A 27 1.16 -12.59 4.21
CA ARG A 27 0.06 -12.46 3.25
C ARG A 27 -1.04 -11.47 3.67
N GLY A 28 -1.11 -11.07 4.93
CA GLY A 28 -1.95 -9.95 5.36
C GLY A 28 -1.17 -8.64 5.24
N TYR A 29 -0.29 -8.40 6.22
CA TYR A 29 0.29 -7.08 6.42
C TYR A 29 1.35 -6.68 5.37
N VAL A 30 2.15 -7.61 4.85
CA VAL A 30 3.19 -7.24 3.87
C VAL A 30 2.56 -6.92 2.52
N SER A 31 1.48 -7.61 2.13
CA SER A 31 0.70 -7.21 0.96
C SER A 31 0.01 -5.88 1.16
N ASP A 32 -0.45 -5.54 2.35
CA ASP A 32 -1.11 -4.25 2.64
C ASP A 32 -0.14 -3.06 2.56
N VAL A 33 1.08 -3.26 3.07
CA VAL A 33 2.20 -2.32 2.86
C VAL A 33 2.46 -2.13 1.35
N GLY A 34 2.55 -3.24 0.60
CA GLY A 34 2.74 -3.19 -0.85
C GLY A 34 1.58 -2.50 -1.58
N ALA A 35 0.34 -2.78 -1.20
CA ALA A 35 -0.86 -2.21 -1.81
C ALA A 35 -0.92 -0.70 -1.62
N THR A 36 -0.67 -0.20 -0.42
CA THR A 36 -0.67 1.26 -0.15
C THR A 36 0.48 1.98 -0.84
N MET A 37 1.66 1.36 -0.94
CA MET A 37 2.75 1.88 -1.78
C MET A 37 2.35 1.97 -3.25
N LEU A 38 1.64 0.96 -3.77
CA LEU A 38 1.16 0.94 -5.15
C LEU A 38 0.11 2.02 -5.40
N VAL A 39 -0.87 2.18 -4.51
CA VAL A 39 -1.88 3.24 -4.58
C VAL A 39 -1.20 4.61 -4.61
N TYR A 40 -0.25 4.86 -3.71
CA TYR A 40 0.51 6.12 -3.70
C TYR A 40 1.25 6.36 -5.02
N ALA A 41 1.92 5.34 -5.56
CA ALA A 41 2.63 5.42 -6.82
C ALA A 41 1.69 5.71 -8.00
N LEU A 42 0.53 5.07 -8.06
CA LEU A 42 -0.49 5.29 -9.06
C LEU A 42 -1.05 6.71 -8.99
N LEU A 43 -1.37 7.21 -7.79
CA LEU A 43 -1.77 8.60 -7.60
C LEU A 43 -0.68 9.56 -8.06
N GLY A 44 0.60 9.26 -7.80
CA GLY A 44 1.73 10.05 -8.31
C GLY A 44 1.91 10.02 -9.82
N LEU A 45 1.45 8.97 -10.50
CA LEU A 45 1.50 8.86 -11.97
C LEU A 45 0.30 9.54 -12.63
N LEU A 46 -0.89 9.36 -12.07
CA LEU A 46 -2.16 9.79 -12.65
C LEU A 46 -2.55 11.21 -12.23
N TRP A 47 -2.13 11.64 -11.03
CA TRP A 47 -2.51 12.91 -10.44
C TRP A 47 -1.30 13.71 -9.98
N ARG A 48 -0.90 14.69 -10.79
CA ARG A 48 0.22 15.61 -10.50
C ARG A 48 -0.18 16.64 -9.43
N THR A 49 -0.23 16.20 -8.17
CA THR A 49 -0.47 17.04 -7.00
C THR A 49 0.65 16.91 -5.98
N SER A 50 0.62 17.74 -4.93
CA SER A 50 1.62 17.73 -3.88
C SER A 50 1.67 16.40 -3.14
N ALA A 51 2.85 16.05 -2.63
CA ALA A 51 3.05 14.81 -1.87
C ALA A 51 2.07 14.68 -0.69
N ALA A 52 1.72 15.80 -0.04
CA ALA A 52 0.76 15.84 1.05
C ALA A 52 -0.65 15.39 0.62
N HIS A 53 -1.15 15.88 -0.53
CA HIS A 53 -2.45 15.47 -1.05
C HIS A 53 -2.45 13.99 -1.45
N ARG A 54 -1.36 13.48 -2.03
CA ARG A 54 -1.24 12.05 -2.37
C ARG A 54 -1.20 11.17 -1.13
N THR A 55 -0.50 11.60 -0.08
CA THR A 55 -0.48 10.91 1.22
C THR A 55 -1.87 10.86 1.82
N LEU A 56 -2.57 12.00 1.87
CA LEU A 56 -3.93 12.10 2.40
C LEU A 56 -4.90 11.21 1.61
N ALA A 57 -4.85 11.28 0.28
CA ALA A 57 -5.71 10.48 -0.59
C ALA A 57 -5.44 8.97 -0.43
N THR A 58 -4.17 8.56 -0.31
CA THR A 58 -3.82 7.15 -0.08
C THR A 58 -4.35 6.67 1.28
N ALA A 59 -4.16 7.46 2.33
CA ALA A 59 -4.68 7.15 3.66
C ALA A 59 -6.21 7.08 3.69
N ALA A 60 -6.89 7.98 2.98
CA ALA A 60 -8.34 7.98 2.86
C ALA A 60 -8.85 6.74 2.11
N ILE A 61 -8.18 6.32 1.03
CA ILE A 61 -8.51 5.09 0.31
C ILE A 61 -8.32 3.87 1.21
N ALA A 62 -7.20 3.78 1.93
CA ALA A 62 -6.94 2.69 2.86
C ALA A 62 -7.99 2.60 3.97
N ALA A 63 -8.36 3.74 4.58
CA ALA A 63 -9.42 3.79 5.57
C ALA A 63 -10.80 3.40 5.00
N ALA A 64 -11.09 3.79 3.75
CA ALA A 64 -12.34 3.40 3.08
C ALA A 64 -12.42 1.90 2.82
N VAL A 65 -11.30 1.25 2.47
CA VAL A 65 -11.21 -0.21 2.29
C VAL A 65 -11.46 -0.92 3.62
N GLU A 66 -10.85 -0.45 4.71
CA GLU A 66 -11.08 -0.98 6.06
C GLU A 66 -12.56 -0.85 6.48
N ILE A 67 -13.16 0.32 6.28
CA ILE A 67 -14.59 0.54 6.57
C ILE A 67 -15.47 -0.41 5.74
N TYR A 68 -15.13 -0.61 4.47
CA TYR A 68 -15.86 -1.53 3.60
C TYR A 68 -15.80 -2.99 4.10
N GLN A 69 -14.65 -3.42 4.63
CA GLN A 69 -14.48 -4.73 5.27
C GLN A 69 -15.28 -4.83 6.57
N ILE A 70 -15.25 -3.80 7.43
CA ILE A 70 -16.00 -3.74 8.70
C ILE A 70 -17.51 -3.92 8.46
N VAL A 71 -18.05 -3.29 7.42
CA VAL A 71 -19.48 -3.36 7.09
C VAL A 71 -19.87 -4.72 6.49
N GLY A 72 -18.92 -5.65 6.35
CA GLY A 72 -19.18 -7.03 5.92
C GLY A 72 -19.61 -7.13 4.47
N MET A 73 -19.29 -6.13 3.64
CA MET A 73 -19.63 -6.12 2.21
C MET A 73 -18.66 -6.96 1.37
N THR A 74 -17.68 -7.64 1.98
CA THR A 74 -16.70 -8.48 1.29
C THR A 74 -17.39 -9.68 0.63
N PRO A 75 -17.49 -9.73 -0.72
CA PRO A 75 -18.15 -10.84 -1.39
C PRO A 75 -17.33 -12.13 -1.22
N PRO A 76 -17.96 -13.30 -1.00
CA PRO A 76 -17.26 -14.57 -0.98
C PRO A 76 -16.61 -14.85 -2.35
N GLY A 77 -15.30 -15.14 -2.38
CA GLY A 77 -14.54 -15.43 -3.61
C GLY A 77 -13.15 -14.80 -3.64
N PHE A 78 -12.59 -14.60 -4.84
CA PHE A 78 -11.27 -13.95 -5.03
C PHE A 78 -11.15 -12.57 -4.36
N GLY A 79 -12.27 -11.86 -4.20
CA GLY A 79 -12.35 -10.60 -3.47
C GLY A 79 -11.95 -10.74 -2.00
N GLY A 80 -12.45 -11.76 -1.30
CA GLY A 80 -12.09 -12.02 0.11
C GLY A 80 -10.62 -12.41 0.34
N VAL A 81 -9.92 -12.84 -0.72
CA VAL A 81 -8.47 -13.11 -0.68
C VAL A 81 -7.65 -11.83 -0.85
N LEU A 82 -8.18 -10.84 -1.58
CA LEU A 82 -7.52 -9.55 -1.83
C LEU A 82 -7.89 -8.48 -0.80
N VAL A 83 -9.02 -8.65 -0.13
CA VAL A 83 -9.63 -7.63 0.73
C VAL A 83 -9.51 -8.01 2.21
N GLY A 84 -8.71 -9.02 2.60
CA GLY A 84 -8.61 -9.42 4.01
C GLY A 84 -9.90 -10.06 4.53
N ALA A 85 -9.78 -11.14 5.30
CA ALA A 85 -10.95 -11.92 5.71
C ALA A 85 -11.73 -11.26 6.87
N PHE A 86 -11.13 -10.33 7.61
CA PHE A 86 -11.69 -9.67 8.79
C PHE A 86 -11.03 -8.31 9.01
N PRO A 87 -11.74 -7.31 9.54
CA PRO A 87 -11.12 -6.05 9.96
C PRO A 87 -10.15 -6.29 11.11
N ASP A 88 -8.87 -5.99 10.88
CA ASP A 88 -7.79 -6.09 11.85
C ASP A 88 -7.17 -4.70 12.05
N PRO A 89 -7.18 -4.13 13.27
CA PRO A 89 -6.51 -2.87 13.56
C PRO A 89 -5.03 -2.82 13.13
N TRP A 90 -4.38 -3.98 12.99
CA TRP A 90 -3.02 -4.07 12.46
C TRP A 90 -2.91 -3.74 10.96
N ASP A 91 -3.99 -3.84 10.20
CA ASP A 91 -4.03 -3.47 8.79
C ASP A 91 -3.88 -1.96 8.63
N LEU A 92 -4.47 -1.16 9.54
CA LEU A 92 -4.24 0.29 9.60
C LEU A 92 -2.76 0.64 9.85
N VAL A 93 -2.06 -0.16 10.67
CA VAL A 93 -0.63 0.02 10.93
C VAL A 93 0.17 -0.33 9.68
N ALA A 94 -0.16 -1.43 9.00
CA ALA A 94 0.46 -1.83 7.74
C ALA A 94 0.26 -0.75 6.65
N TYR A 95 -0.95 -0.21 6.52
CA TYR A 95 -1.25 0.90 5.61
C TYR A 95 -0.44 2.14 5.94
N ALA A 96 -0.35 2.52 7.22
CA ALA A 96 0.44 3.65 7.65
C ALA A 96 1.93 3.47 7.31
N ILE A 97 2.47 2.27 7.51
CA ILE A 97 3.86 1.92 7.15
C ILE A 97 4.08 2.08 5.64
N GLY A 98 3.20 1.53 4.81
CA GLY A 98 3.33 1.63 3.35
C GLY A 98 3.24 3.07 2.83
N VAL A 99 2.34 3.87 3.38
CA VAL A 99 2.23 5.31 3.06
C VAL A 99 3.49 6.08 3.47
N VAL A 100 4.01 5.84 4.68
CA VAL A 100 5.24 6.48 5.16
C VAL A 100 6.44 6.06 4.32
N ALA A 101 6.55 4.78 3.96
CA ALA A 101 7.61 4.27 3.10
C ALA A 101 7.56 4.93 1.71
N ALA A 102 6.38 5.04 1.11
CA ALA A 102 6.18 5.72 -0.17
C ALA A 102 6.56 7.20 -0.13
N LEU A 103 6.14 7.91 0.93
CA LEU A 103 6.49 9.33 1.13
C LEU A 103 8.00 9.53 1.34
N ALA A 104 8.63 8.65 2.13
CA ALA A 104 10.08 8.68 2.36
C ALA A 104 10.86 8.42 1.06
N TRP A 105 10.39 7.48 0.25
CA TRP A 105 10.95 7.18 -1.07
C TRP A 105 10.91 8.41 -1.99
N GLU A 106 9.75 9.06 -2.10
CA GLU A 106 9.61 10.26 -2.91
C GLU A 106 10.53 11.38 -2.44
N ARG A 107 10.57 11.66 -1.13
CA ARG A 107 11.44 12.71 -0.57
C ARG A 107 12.92 12.45 -0.84
N ARG A 108 13.36 11.19 -0.79
CA ARG A 108 14.76 10.82 -1.07
C ARG A 108 15.12 11.07 -2.54
N TRP A 109 14.21 10.77 -3.46
CA TRP A 109 14.42 11.03 -4.89
C TRP A 109 14.43 12.53 -5.22
N ILE A 110 13.54 13.32 -4.62
CA ILE A 110 13.54 14.79 -4.79
C ILE A 110 14.88 15.38 -4.33
N ARG A 111 15.34 15.02 -3.12
CA ARG A 111 16.63 15.50 -2.60
C ARG A 111 17.84 15.09 -3.45
N SER A 112 17.79 13.92 -4.08
CA SER A 112 18.88 13.46 -4.94
C SER A 112 18.92 14.21 -6.28
N GLY A 113 17.77 14.70 -6.76
CA GLY A 113 17.69 15.57 -7.93
C GLY A 113 18.25 16.96 -7.67
N ASP A 114 18.01 17.52 -6.48
CA ASP A 114 18.53 18.84 -6.09
C ASP A 114 20.06 18.87 -5.88
N GLN A 115 20.69 17.72 -5.60
CA GLN A 115 22.15 17.61 -5.47
C GLN A 115 22.89 17.34 -6.79
N ALA A 116 22.16 17.13 -7.88
CA ALA A 116 22.71 16.81 -9.20
C ALA A 116 22.66 18.00 -10.19
N GLY A 117 22.25 19.20 -9.73
CA GLY A 117 22.26 20.45 -10.48
C GLY A 117 23.26 21.44 -9.91
#